data_AF-A0A959BED5-F1
#
_entry.id   AF-A0A959BED5-F1
#
_cell.length_a   1.000
_cell.length_b   1.000
_cell.length_c   1.000
_cell.angle_alpha   90.00
_cell.angle_beta   90.00
_cell.angle_gamma   90.00
#
_symmetry.space_group_name_H-M   'P 1'
#
loop_
_entity.id
_entity.type
_entity.pdbx_description
1 polymer ?
#
loop_
_entity_poly.entity_id
_entity_poly.type
_entity_poly.pdbx_seq_one_letter_code
_entity_poly.pdbx_strand_id
1 'polypeptide(L)'
;MSEIILTVDGVDLVELYGENNAKLNLLRKAFPEVVMTSRGSSLKLSGDKKHTQKAKSRFELMVRMLKEHEELPLQMVQDLMAGNNPFESKLGSSSRGNKTILFGRNGKQIKAKTRNQKKLIEASEENDIVFAVGPAGTGKTYTAVALAVKALKNRTVKKIILTRPAVEAGESLGFLPGDLKEKIDPYLRPLYDALDDMLPAEKLQQFMSTRVIEIAPLAFMRGRTLDNAFIILDEAQNCSTMQLKMFLTRLGPSAQCIITGDLSQVDLPFHQKSGLRRAIDLLEHLEGIEAVYLDADDVVRHRLVKEIIRAYERSDEAMHNRRSGQDNEKSEGPAAENGSSFETPPLPFFPQVEDEEE
;
A
#
# COMPACT_ATOMS: atom_id res chain seq x y z
N MET A 1 -12.22 37.21 25.17
CA MET A 1 -13.07 36.00 25.06
C MET A 1 -13.96 36.12 23.84
N SER A 2 -13.94 35.14 22.95
CA SER A 2 -14.81 35.03 21.79
C SER A 2 -15.96 34.08 22.11
N GLU A 3 -17.17 34.44 21.72
CA GLU A 3 -18.33 33.54 21.76
C GLU A 3 -18.82 33.25 20.35
N ILE A 4 -19.10 31.98 20.05
CA ILE A 4 -19.67 31.54 18.78
C ILE A 4 -20.89 30.69 19.10
N ILE A 5 -22.01 30.98 18.46
CA ILE A 5 -23.23 30.17 18.52
C ILE A 5 -23.44 29.54 17.16
N LEU A 6 -23.52 28.22 17.13
CA LEU A 6 -23.78 27.41 15.93
C LEU A 6 -25.19 26.85 16.03
N THR A 7 -25.98 27.03 14.98
CA THR A 7 -27.31 26.43 14.86
C THR A 7 -27.22 25.25 13.91
N VAL A 8 -27.71 24.10 14.36
CA VAL A 8 -27.66 22.83 13.65
C VAL A 8 -29.04 22.49 13.12
N ASP A 9 -29.20 22.51 11.80
CA ASP A 9 -30.45 22.18 11.13
C ASP A 9 -30.28 20.98 10.18
N GLY A 10 -31.29 20.12 10.11
CA GLY A 10 -31.38 19.03 9.13
C GLY A 10 -30.50 17.80 9.43
N VAL A 11 -30.19 17.54 10.70
CA VAL A 11 -29.51 16.31 11.16
C VAL A 11 -30.09 15.82 12.48
N ASP A 12 -29.99 14.53 12.75
CA ASP A 12 -30.35 13.95 14.05
C ASP A 12 -29.33 14.38 15.12
N LEU A 13 -29.81 15.05 16.17
CA LEU A 13 -28.98 15.56 17.27
C LEU A 13 -28.43 14.45 18.16
N VAL A 14 -29.16 13.33 18.32
CA VAL A 14 -28.69 12.16 19.06
C VAL A 14 -27.51 11.54 18.33
N GLU A 15 -27.60 11.44 17.01
CA GLU A 15 -26.50 10.91 16.19
C GLU A 15 -25.32 11.91 16.12
N LEU A 16 -25.57 13.21 16.10
CA LEU A 16 -24.50 14.21 16.10
C LEU A 16 -23.71 14.26 17.42
N TYR A 17 -24.41 14.29 18.56
CA TYR A 17 -23.76 14.40 19.87
C TYR A 17 -23.35 13.04 20.45
N GLY A 18 -23.99 11.96 20.00
CA GLY A 18 -23.85 10.60 20.52
C GLY A 18 -24.60 10.40 21.83
N GLU A 19 -24.92 9.14 22.15
CA GLU A 19 -25.47 8.76 23.44
C GLU A 19 -24.63 9.33 24.60
N ASN A 20 -25.29 9.92 25.59
CA ASN A 20 -24.64 10.61 26.72
C ASN A 20 -23.58 11.66 26.30
N ASN A 21 -23.77 12.29 25.14
CA ASN A 21 -22.84 13.25 24.54
C ASN A 21 -21.46 12.68 24.22
N ALA A 22 -21.33 11.37 23.96
CA ALA A 22 -20.04 10.71 23.74
C ALA A 22 -19.20 11.37 22.63
N LYS A 23 -19.81 11.75 21.50
CA LYS A 23 -19.11 12.38 20.36
C LYS A 23 -18.75 13.83 20.67
N LEU A 24 -19.65 14.57 21.33
CA LEU A 24 -19.37 15.93 21.81
C LEU A 24 -18.26 15.97 22.88
N ASN A 25 -18.17 14.95 23.73
CA ASN A 25 -17.12 14.82 24.72
C ASN A 25 -15.75 14.58 24.08
N LEU A 26 -15.67 13.93 22.92
CA LEU A 26 -14.42 13.83 22.14
C LEU A 26 -13.97 15.19 21.63
N LEU A 27 -14.91 16.01 21.12
CA LEU A 27 -14.62 17.37 20.69
C LEU A 27 -14.14 18.24 21.87
N ARG A 28 -14.75 18.11 23.05
CA ARG A 28 -14.29 18.77 24.28
C ARG A 28 -12.87 18.35 24.69
N LYS A 29 -12.56 17.05 24.60
CA LYS A 29 -11.21 16.54 24.90
C LYS A 29 -10.16 17.08 23.92
N ALA A 30 -10.52 17.26 22.65
CA ALA A 30 -9.61 17.79 21.63
C ALA A 30 -9.34 19.30 21.80
N PHE A 31 -10.29 20.03 22.41
CA PHE A 31 -10.19 21.48 22.63
C PHE A 31 -10.50 21.82 24.10
N PRO A 32 -9.62 21.46 25.05
CA PRO A 32 -9.85 21.67 26.48
C PRO A 32 -9.98 23.15 26.86
N GLU A 33 -9.45 24.06 26.04
CA GLU A 33 -9.52 25.51 26.25
C GLU A 33 -10.83 26.15 25.74
N VAL A 34 -11.74 25.36 25.16
CA VAL A 34 -13.03 25.84 24.66
C VAL A 34 -14.15 25.26 25.51
N VAL A 35 -14.94 26.14 26.13
CA VAL A 35 -16.15 25.74 26.83
C VAL A 35 -17.26 25.50 25.81
N MET A 36 -17.79 24.28 25.77
CA MET A 36 -18.81 23.85 24.81
C MET A 36 -20.12 23.48 25.51
N THR A 37 -21.19 24.22 25.23
CA THR A 37 -22.52 23.98 25.81
C THR A 37 -23.54 23.74 24.70
N SER A 38 -24.16 22.56 24.68
CA SER A 38 -25.25 22.23 23.76
C SER A 38 -26.61 22.46 24.42
N ARG A 39 -27.55 23.06 23.68
CA ARG A 39 -28.97 23.19 24.04
C ARG A 39 -29.81 23.01 22.77
N GLY A 40 -30.45 21.85 22.64
CA GLY A 40 -31.20 21.48 21.43
C GLY A 40 -30.31 21.55 20.18
N SER A 41 -30.78 22.28 19.16
CA SER A 41 -30.05 22.53 17.91
C SER A 41 -28.94 23.57 18.04
N SER A 42 -28.76 24.21 19.20
CA SER A 42 -27.72 25.22 19.39
C SER A 42 -26.49 24.66 20.11
N LEU A 43 -25.30 24.94 19.59
CA LEU A 43 -24.02 24.72 20.25
C LEU A 43 -23.31 26.06 20.49
N LYS A 44 -23.06 26.39 21.75
CA LYS A 44 -22.28 27.56 22.16
C LYS A 44 -20.83 27.16 22.44
N LEU A 45 -19.90 27.88 21.82
CA LEU A 45 -18.46 27.77 22.02
C LEU A 45 -17.93 29.08 22.61
N SER A 46 -17.30 29.02 23.78
CA SER A 46 -16.68 30.19 24.45
C SER A 46 -15.21 29.92 24.76
N GLY A 47 -14.33 30.86 24.43
CA GLY A 47 -12.89 30.75 24.68
C GLY A 47 -12.06 31.70 23.80
N ASP A 48 -10.79 31.38 23.60
CA ASP A 48 -9.94 32.18 22.71
C ASP A 48 -10.27 31.98 21.24
N LYS A 49 -10.23 33.08 20.48
CA LYS A 49 -10.66 33.14 19.07
C LYS A 49 -9.99 32.07 18.19
N LYS A 50 -8.71 31.79 18.42
CA LYS A 50 -7.96 30.76 17.67
C LYS A 50 -8.52 29.35 17.92
N HIS A 51 -8.84 29.03 19.17
CA HIS A 51 -9.32 27.72 19.57
C HIS A 51 -10.81 27.54 19.23
N THR A 52 -11.64 28.57 19.43
CA THR A 52 -13.06 28.53 19.11
C THR A 52 -13.31 28.38 17.60
N GLN A 53 -12.50 29.01 16.75
CA GLN A 53 -12.60 28.83 15.29
C GLN A 53 -12.21 27.41 14.86
N LYS A 54 -11.15 26.82 15.42
CA LYS A 54 -10.77 25.43 15.12
C LYS A 54 -11.85 24.43 15.57
N ALA A 55 -12.40 24.63 16.77
CA ALA A 55 -13.50 23.81 17.28
C ALA A 55 -14.75 23.94 16.40
N LYS A 56 -15.08 25.17 15.98
CA LYS A 56 -16.17 25.44 15.02
C LYS A 56 -15.98 24.66 13.74
N SER A 57 -14.82 24.76 13.09
CA SER A 57 -14.57 24.07 11.81
C SER A 57 -14.70 22.55 11.94
N ARG A 58 -14.23 21.96 13.05
CA ARG A 58 -14.36 20.52 13.30
C ARG A 58 -15.82 20.11 13.55
N PHE A 59 -16.58 20.93 14.26
CA PHE A 59 -18.01 20.68 14.49
C PHE A 59 -18.84 20.82 13.20
N GLU A 60 -18.58 21.85 12.39
CA GLU A 60 -19.23 22.02 11.09
C GLU A 60 -18.93 20.84 10.15
N LEU A 61 -17.70 20.29 10.22
CA LEU A 61 -17.35 19.07 9.50
C LEU A 61 -18.18 17.88 9.98
N MET A 62 -18.32 17.67 11.30
CA MET A 62 -19.21 16.62 11.85
C MET A 62 -20.66 16.76 11.35
N VAL A 63 -21.21 17.99 11.34
CA VAL A 63 -22.57 18.26 10.82
C VAL A 63 -22.66 17.93 9.34
N ARG A 64 -21.68 18.33 8.53
CA ARG A 64 -21.63 18.01 7.10
C ARG A 64 -21.58 16.51 6.86
N MET A 65 -20.73 15.79 7.58
CA MET A 65 -20.59 14.33 7.46
C MET A 65 -21.90 13.62 7.78
N LEU A 66 -22.60 14.07 8.82
CA LEU A 66 -23.88 13.50 9.18
C LEU A 66 -24.97 13.79 8.15
N LYS A 67 -24.95 14.97 7.51
CA LYS A 67 -25.84 15.30 6.37
C LYS A 67 -25.56 14.43 5.14
N GLU A 68 -24.29 14.12 4.87
CA GLU A 68 -23.87 13.38 3.68
C GLU A 68 -24.00 11.85 3.83
N HIS A 69 -23.93 11.32 5.05
CA HIS A 69 -23.80 9.88 5.29
C HIS A 69 -24.87 9.28 6.22
N GLU A 70 -25.79 10.08 6.75
CA GLU A 70 -26.85 9.68 7.70
C GLU A 70 -26.36 9.04 9.02
N GLU A 71 -25.05 8.76 9.15
CA GLU A 71 -24.41 8.19 10.33
C GLU A 71 -23.05 8.85 10.60
N LEU A 72 -22.67 8.96 11.86
CA LEU A 72 -21.38 9.51 12.29
C LEU A 72 -20.73 8.62 13.36
N PRO A 73 -20.06 7.51 12.97
CA PRO A 73 -19.49 6.56 13.94
C PRO A 73 -18.49 7.19 14.90
N LEU A 74 -18.44 6.71 16.15
CA LEU A 74 -17.54 7.27 17.19
C LEU A 74 -16.07 7.28 16.77
N GLN A 75 -15.60 6.23 16.09
CA GLN A 75 -14.23 6.12 15.58
C GLN A 75 -13.90 7.23 14.57
N MET A 76 -14.87 7.61 13.73
CA MET A 76 -14.68 8.66 12.74
C MET A 76 -14.53 10.03 13.39
N VAL A 77 -15.26 10.28 14.48
CA VAL A 77 -15.10 11.50 15.31
C VAL A 77 -13.74 11.52 15.98
N GLN A 78 -13.25 10.37 16.50
CA GLN A 78 -11.90 10.27 17.07
C GLN A 78 -10.81 10.58 16.04
N ASP A 79 -10.92 10.01 14.84
CA ASP A 79 -9.97 10.23 13.75
C ASP A 79 -9.95 11.72 13.35
N LEU A 80 -11.14 12.34 13.27
CA LEU A 80 -11.32 13.77 12.97
C LEU A 80 -10.72 14.68 14.05
N MET A 81 -10.76 14.28 15.32
CA MET A 81 -10.11 15.00 16.42
C MET A 81 -8.59 14.82 16.45
N ALA A 82 -8.08 13.68 16.00
CA ALA A 82 -6.65 13.39 15.90
C ALA A 82 -5.94 14.15 14.75
N GLY A 83 -6.68 14.97 14.00
CA GLY A 83 -6.14 15.75 12.88
C GLY A 83 -6.20 15.03 11.54
N ASN A 84 -6.54 13.74 11.52
CA ASN A 84 -6.75 12.98 10.29
C ASN A 84 -8.04 13.45 9.62
N ASN A 85 -8.03 13.62 8.30
CA ASN A 85 -9.24 13.87 7.54
C ASN A 85 -9.86 12.52 7.13
N PRO A 86 -10.98 12.07 7.72
CA PRO A 86 -11.54 10.74 7.45
C PRO A 86 -11.91 10.52 5.97
N PHE A 87 -12.08 11.62 5.21
CA PHE A 87 -12.39 11.62 3.78
C PHE A 87 -11.17 11.57 2.85
N GLU A 88 -9.95 11.80 3.34
CA GLU A 88 -8.76 11.62 2.50
C GLU A 88 -8.38 10.14 2.38
N SER A 89 -8.65 9.32 3.41
CA SER A 89 -8.14 7.95 3.48
C SER A 89 -9.19 6.83 3.40
N LYS A 90 -10.45 7.04 3.78
CA LYS A 90 -11.45 5.95 3.82
C LYS A 90 -12.75 6.32 3.12
N LEU A 91 -13.22 5.44 2.23
CA LEU A 91 -14.60 5.52 1.73
C LEU A 91 -15.52 5.15 2.88
N GLY A 92 -16.37 6.07 3.32
CA GLY A 92 -17.38 5.83 4.35
C GLY A 92 -18.18 4.55 4.08
N SER A 93 -18.50 3.80 5.13
CA SER A 93 -19.16 2.49 5.05
C SER A 93 -20.55 2.53 4.37
N SER A 94 -21.18 3.71 4.32
CA SER A 94 -22.60 3.92 4.00
C SER A 94 -22.83 4.62 2.64
N SER A 95 -21.78 4.88 1.85
CA SER A 95 -21.93 5.51 0.55
C SER A 95 -22.58 4.57 -0.48
N ARG A 96 -23.70 5.00 -1.06
CA ARG A 96 -24.30 4.47 -2.31
C ARG A 96 -23.33 4.46 -3.51
N GLY A 97 -22.09 4.95 -3.33
CA GLY A 97 -21.00 4.95 -4.31
C GLY A 97 -19.81 4.02 -3.99
N ASN A 98 -19.87 3.17 -2.95
CA ASN A 98 -18.85 2.13 -2.77
C ASN A 98 -19.04 1.05 -3.84
N LYS A 99 -18.22 1.12 -4.88
CA LYS A 99 -18.22 0.15 -5.99
C LYS A 99 -17.94 -1.24 -5.43
N THR A 100 -19.00 -2.02 -5.26
CA THR A 100 -18.90 -3.44 -4.91
C THR A 100 -18.27 -4.14 -6.10
N ILE A 101 -17.15 -4.81 -5.87
CA ILE A 101 -16.42 -5.54 -6.91
C ILE A 101 -17.14 -6.86 -7.16
N LEU A 102 -17.35 -7.64 -6.09
CA LEU A 102 -18.12 -8.88 -6.14
C LEU A 102 -18.70 -9.26 -4.77
N PHE A 103 -19.61 -10.23 -4.80
CA PHE A 103 -20.05 -10.97 -3.62
C PHE A 103 -19.24 -12.27 -3.55
N GLY A 104 -18.43 -12.40 -2.49
CA GLY A 104 -17.61 -13.57 -2.20
C GLY A 104 -18.41 -14.70 -1.55
N ARG A 105 -17.72 -15.60 -0.84
CA ARG A 105 -18.39 -16.67 -0.09
C ARG A 105 -19.36 -16.11 0.95
N ASN A 106 -20.48 -16.81 1.15
CA ASN A 106 -21.52 -16.48 2.12
C ASN A 106 -22.11 -15.06 1.95
N GLY A 107 -22.05 -14.51 0.74
CA GLY A 107 -22.58 -13.16 0.46
C GLY A 107 -21.71 -12.01 0.98
N LYS A 108 -20.48 -12.29 1.46
CA LYS A 108 -19.54 -11.25 1.90
C LYS A 108 -19.26 -10.28 0.76
N GLN A 109 -19.62 -9.02 0.95
CA GLN A 109 -19.35 -7.97 -0.03
C GLN A 109 -17.84 -7.65 -0.05
N ILE A 110 -17.25 -7.75 -1.24
CA ILE A 110 -15.88 -7.29 -1.51
C ILE A 110 -16.01 -5.97 -2.25
N LYS A 111 -15.68 -4.87 -1.57
CA LYS A 111 -15.79 -3.49 -2.05
C LYS A 111 -14.51 -2.72 -1.76
N ALA A 112 -14.25 -1.66 -2.52
CA ALA A 112 -13.21 -0.69 -2.16
C ALA A 112 -13.49 -0.14 -0.76
N LYS A 113 -12.45 -0.15 0.08
CA LYS A 113 -12.48 0.40 1.45
C LYS A 113 -11.83 1.78 1.52
N THR A 114 -10.96 2.10 0.56
CA THR A 114 -10.17 3.33 0.55
C THR A 114 -10.25 4.00 -0.82
N ARG A 115 -9.88 5.28 -0.88
CA ARG A 115 -9.97 6.07 -2.11
C ARG A 115 -9.04 5.54 -3.20
N ASN A 116 -7.81 5.14 -2.86
CA ASN A 116 -6.87 4.62 -3.85
C ASN A 116 -7.28 3.21 -4.32
N GLN A 117 -7.94 2.40 -3.48
CA GLN A 117 -8.58 1.16 -3.96
C GLN A 117 -9.72 1.44 -4.95
N LYS A 118 -10.50 2.51 -4.76
CA LYS A 118 -11.51 2.91 -5.74
C LYS A 118 -10.87 3.33 -7.07
N LYS A 119 -9.80 4.14 -7.02
CA LYS A 119 -9.02 4.51 -8.21
C LYS A 119 -8.48 3.28 -8.93
N LEU A 120 -7.96 2.28 -8.19
CA LEU A 120 -7.48 1.02 -8.78
C LEU A 120 -8.60 0.30 -9.55
N ILE A 121 -9.82 0.28 -9.02
CA ILE A 121 -10.97 -0.32 -9.73
C ILE A 121 -11.30 0.48 -11.00
N GLU A 122 -11.34 1.80 -10.92
CA GLU A 122 -11.65 2.68 -12.06
C GLU A 122 -10.59 2.55 -13.16
N ALA A 123 -9.30 2.65 -12.81
CA ALA A 123 -8.18 2.44 -13.72
C ALA A 123 -8.24 1.07 -14.41
N SER A 124 -8.62 0.00 -13.70
CA SER A 124 -8.72 -1.35 -14.28
C SER A 124 -9.87 -1.54 -15.27
N GLU A 125 -10.86 -0.63 -15.27
CA GLU A 125 -11.97 -0.66 -16.22
C GLU A 125 -11.68 0.18 -17.47
N GLU A 126 -10.77 1.16 -17.36
CA GLU A 126 -10.41 2.09 -18.43
C GLU A 126 -9.11 1.71 -19.16
N ASN A 127 -8.27 0.87 -18.55
CA ASN A 127 -6.94 0.52 -19.06
C ASN A 127 -6.74 -1.00 -19.17
N ASP A 128 -5.92 -1.41 -20.15
CA ASP A 128 -5.55 -2.81 -20.35
C ASP A 128 -4.48 -3.26 -19.34
N ILE A 129 -3.59 -2.36 -18.93
CA ILE A 129 -2.51 -2.64 -17.97
C ILE A 129 -2.55 -1.61 -16.84
N VAL A 130 -2.64 -2.10 -15.60
CA VAL A 130 -2.58 -1.23 -14.41
C VAL A 130 -1.44 -1.66 -13.49
N PHE A 131 -0.56 -0.72 -13.16
CA PHE A 131 0.42 -0.89 -12.09
C PHE A 131 -0.20 -0.46 -10.77
N ALA A 132 -0.38 -1.40 -9.83
CA ALA A 132 -0.88 -1.13 -8.48
C ALA A 132 0.27 -1.17 -7.48
N VAL A 133 0.82 -0.01 -7.14
CA VAL A 133 2.05 0.10 -6.34
C VAL A 133 1.73 0.63 -4.96
N GLY A 134 2.18 -0.05 -3.90
CA GLY A 134 2.07 0.49 -2.56
C GLY A 134 2.43 -0.51 -1.46
N PRO A 135 2.41 -0.07 -0.19
CA PRO A 135 2.85 -0.88 0.94
C PRO A 135 2.10 -2.22 1.12
N ALA A 136 2.70 -3.16 1.84
CA ALA A 136 2.04 -4.41 2.23
C ALA A 136 0.78 -4.18 3.09
N GLY A 137 -0.35 -4.75 2.67
CA GLY A 137 -1.63 -4.67 3.40
C GLY A 137 -2.54 -3.50 3.01
N THR A 138 -2.16 -2.73 1.99
CA THR A 138 -3.03 -1.75 1.29
C THR A 138 -4.14 -2.40 0.46
N GLY A 139 -4.09 -3.73 0.29
CA GLY A 139 -5.11 -4.48 -0.44
C GLY A 139 -4.94 -4.50 -1.96
N LYS A 140 -3.78 -4.09 -2.50
CA LYS A 140 -3.46 -4.11 -3.94
C LYS A 140 -3.73 -5.48 -4.59
N THR A 141 -3.13 -6.55 -4.07
CA THR A 141 -3.28 -7.92 -4.60
C THR A 141 -4.70 -8.45 -4.40
N TYR A 142 -5.28 -8.25 -3.21
CA TYR A 142 -6.65 -8.71 -2.93
C TYR A 142 -7.69 -8.05 -3.84
N THR A 143 -7.56 -6.74 -4.07
CA THR A 143 -8.41 -5.99 -5.00
C THR A 143 -8.22 -6.46 -6.43
N ALA A 144 -6.98 -6.71 -6.86
CA ALA A 144 -6.69 -7.23 -8.20
C ALA A 144 -7.36 -8.61 -8.42
N VAL A 145 -7.20 -9.55 -7.48
CA VAL A 145 -7.82 -10.88 -7.58
C VAL A 145 -9.36 -10.76 -7.60
N ALA A 146 -9.93 -9.83 -6.83
CA ALA A 146 -11.36 -9.56 -6.86
C ALA A 146 -11.84 -9.08 -8.25
N LEU A 147 -11.08 -8.18 -8.88
CA LEU A 147 -11.37 -7.71 -10.24
C LEU A 147 -11.27 -8.85 -11.27
N ALA A 148 -10.25 -9.71 -11.17
CA ALA A 148 -10.09 -10.86 -12.03
C ALA A 148 -11.27 -11.84 -11.92
N VAL A 149 -11.71 -12.14 -10.69
CA VAL A 149 -12.87 -13.01 -10.44
C VAL A 149 -14.16 -12.37 -10.97
N LYS A 150 -14.34 -11.05 -10.82
CA LYS A 150 -15.46 -10.30 -11.40
C LYS A 150 -15.46 -10.43 -12.93
N ALA A 151 -14.31 -10.21 -13.57
CA ALA A 151 -14.15 -10.33 -15.02
C ALA A 151 -14.49 -11.74 -15.53
N LEU A 152 -14.01 -12.78 -14.84
CA LEU A 152 -14.32 -14.17 -15.17
C LEU A 152 -15.82 -14.48 -15.00
N LYS A 153 -16.44 -14.05 -13.89
CA LYS A 153 -17.89 -14.25 -13.66
C LYS A 153 -18.75 -13.53 -14.71
N ASN A 154 -18.32 -12.35 -15.14
CA ASN A 154 -18.97 -11.56 -16.18
C ASN A 154 -18.66 -12.05 -17.60
N ARG A 155 -17.79 -13.06 -17.76
CA ARG A 155 -17.34 -13.61 -19.04
C ARG A 155 -16.65 -12.59 -19.94
N THR A 156 -16.09 -11.51 -19.36
CA THR A 156 -15.24 -10.57 -20.12
C THR A 156 -13.89 -11.20 -20.45
N VAL A 157 -13.44 -12.14 -19.63
CA VAL A 157 -12.27 -12.98 -19.87
C VAL A 157 -12.65 -14.46 -19.78
N LYS A 158 -11.86 -15.33 -20.41
CA LYS A 158 -12.06 -16.78 -20.38
C LYS A 158 -11.23 -17.47 -19.29
N LYS A 159 -10.15 -16.83 -18.83
CA LYS A 159 -9.21 -17.40 -17.86
C LYS A 159 -8.62 -16.33 -16.94
N ILE A 160 -8.19 -16.74 -15.75
CA ILE A 160 -7.39 -15.95 -14.83
C ILE A 160 -6.01 -16.59 -14.73
N ILE A 161 -4.95 -15.79 -14.84
CA ILE A 161 -3.57 -16.25 -14.65
C ILE A 161 -2.95 -15.41 -13.54
N LEU A 162 -2.64 -16.05 -12.42
CA LEU A 162 -1.95 -15.43 -11.30
C LEU A 162 -0.50 -15.89 -11.32
N THR A 163 0.42 -14.94 -11.31
CA THR A 163 1.84 -15.25 -11.37
C THR A 163 2.65 -14.38 -10.41
N ARG A 164 3.74 -14.94 -9.90
CA ARG A 164 4.65 -14.30 -8.96
C ARG A 164 6.09 -14.68 -9.35
N PRO A 165 7.06 -13.76 -9.28
CA PRO A 165 8.46 -14.14 -9.45
C PRO A 165 8.86 -15.07 -8.30
N ALA A 166 9.67 -16.09 -8.60
CA ALA A 166 10.33 -16.86 -7.56
C ALA A 166 11.46 -16.00 -6.99
N VAL A 167 11.48 -15.83 -5.67
CA VAL A 167 12.50 -15.05 -4.97
C VAL A 167 13.02 -15.88 -3.82
N GLU A 168 14.33 -16.03 -3.75
CA GLU A 168 15.00 -16.72 -2.65
C GLU A 168 15.11 -15.76 -1.46
N ALA A 169 13.98 -15.52 -0.78
CA ALA A 169 13.94 -14.67 0.40
C ALA A 169 14.51 -15.43 1.62
N GLY A 170 15.84 -15.45 1.74
CA GLY A 170 16.56 -15.90 2.94
C GLY A 170 16.99 -17.37 2.96
N GLU A 171 16.30 -18.26 2.26
CA GLU A 171 16.73 -19.65 2.02
C GLU A 171 16.68 -19.92 0.52
N SER A 172 17.76 -20.47 -0.08
CA SER A 172 17.70 -20.87 -1.48
C SER A 172 16.59 -21.88 -1.67
N LEU A 173 15.84 -21.77 -2.79
CA LEU A 173 14.77 -22.71 -3.11
C LEU A 173 15.26 -24.18 -3.09
N GLY A 174 16.57 -24.42 -3.18
CA GLY A 174 17.21 -25.72 -2.98
C GLY A 174 16.97 -26.38 -1.61
N PHE A 175 16.75 -25.63 -0.52
CA PHE A 175 16.72 -26.15 0.86
C PHE A 175 15.36 -26.70 1.31
N LEU A 176 14.25 -26.29 0.71
CA LEU A 176 12.94 -26.86 1.03
C LEU A 176 12.86 -28.32 0.54
N PRO A 177 12.48 -29.30 1.37
CA PRO A 177 12.28 -30.68 0.90
C PRO A 177 11.05 -30.77 0.00
N GLY A 178 11.04 -31.73 -0.93
CA GLY A 178 9.89 -31.97 -1.82
C GLY A 178 10.16 -31.70 -3.31
N ASP A 179 9.13 -31.89 -4.13
CA ASP A 179 9.17 -31.60 -5.57
C ASP A 179 9.19 -30.08 -5.84
N LEU A 180 9.55 -29.67 -7.06
CA LEU A 180 9.65 -28.24 -7.40
C LEU A 180 8.35 -27.46 -7.12
N LYS A 181 7.19 -28.13 -7.18
CA LYS A 181 5.89 -27.52 -6.94
C LYS A 181 5.69 -27.28 -5.45
N GLU A 182 5.99 -28.26 -4.59
CA GLU A 182 5.93 -28.16 -3.13
C GLU A 182 6.83 -27.04 -2.58
N LYS A 183 7.98 -26.80 -3.21
CA LYS A 183 8.90 -25.73 -2.82
C LYS A 183 8.41 -24.32 -3.17
N ILE A 184 7.58 -24.20 -4.20
CA ILE A 184 7.08 -22.92 -4.71
C ILE A 184 5.71 -22.57 -4.11
N ASP A 185 4.92 -23.57 -3.73
CA ASP A 185 3.57 -23.41 -3.20
C ASP A 185 3.44 -22.41 -2.04
N PRO A 186 4.39 -22.36 -1.06
CA PRO A 186 4.34 -21.37 0.02
C PRO A 186 4.33 -19.92 -0.47
N TYR A 187 5.05 -19.60 -1.54
CA TYR A 187 5.12 -18.24 -2.12
C TYR A 187 3.83 -17.85 -2.85
N LEU A 188 3.11 -18.85 -3.37
CA LEU A 188 1.86 -18.66 -4.09
C LEU A 188 0.65 -18.70 -3.16
N ARG A 189 0.81 -19.18 -1.91
CA ARG A 189 -0.26 -19.34 -0.91
C ARG A 189 -1.15 -18.09 -0.74
N PRO A 190 -0.63 -16.85 -0.67
CA PRO A 190 -1.49 -15.67 -0.54
C PRO A 190 -2.49 -15.49 -1.69
N LEU A 191 -2.15 -15.97 -2.90
CA LEU A 191 -3.04 -15.93 -4.06
C LEU A 191 -4.15 -16.98 -3.96
N TYR A 192 -3.83 -18.17 -3.43
CA TYR A 192 -4.82 -19.21 -3.12
C TYR A 192 -5.82 -18.71 -2.08
N ASP A 193 -5.33 -18.16 -0.97
CA ASP A 193 -6.19 -17.68 0.12
C ASP A 193 -7.13 -16.55 -0.35
N ALA A 194 -6.65 -15.65 -1.23
CA ALA A 194 -7.50 -14.61 -1.81
C ALA A 194 -8.63 -15.19 -2.68
N LEU A 195 -8.38 -16.24 -3.46
CA LEU A 195 -9.41 -16.91 -4.25
C LEU A 195 -10.41 -17.68 -3.39
N ASP A 196 -9.95 -18.33 -2.33
CA ASP A 196 -10.80 -19.06 -1.37
C ASP A 196 -11.84 -18.15 -0.71
N ASP A 197 -11.51 -16.88 -0.51
CA ASP A 197 -12.42 -15.85 -0.01
C ASP A 197 -13.55 -15.49 -1.01
N MET A 198 -13.28 -15.65 -2.31
CA MET A 198 -14.09 -15.12 -3.41
C MET A 198 -14.95 -16.16 -4.13
N LEU A 199 -14.55 -17.43 -4.05
CA LEU A 199 -15.16 -18.54 -4.78
C LEU A 199 -15.48 -19.70 -3.83
N PRO A 200 -16.63 -20.38 -4.01
CA PRO A 200 -16.90 -21.64 -3.31
C PRO A 200 -15.80 -22.67 -3.62
N ALA A 201 -15.42 -23.47 -2.62
CA ALA A 201 -14.31 -24.42 -2.72
C ALA A 201 -14.42 -25.38 -3.92
N GLU A 202 -15.60 -25.97 -4.12
CA GLU A 202 -15.86 -26.90 -5.23
C GLU A 202 -15.66 -26.22 -6.61
N LYS A 203 -16.15 -24.99 -6.77
CA LYS A 203 -15.96 -24.22 -8.01
C LYS A 203 -14.50 -23.84 -8.23
N LEU A 204 -13.80 -23.43 -7.17
CA LEU A 204 -12.38 -23.10 -7.27
C LEU A 204 -11.56 -24.34 -7.70
N GLN A 205 -11.82 -25.50 -7.08
CA GLN A 205 -11.19 -26.76 -7.46
C GLN A 205 -11.46 -27.12 -8.93
N GLN A 206 -12.71 -26.96 -9.39
CA GLN A 206 -13.07 -27.17 -10.79
C GLN A 206 -12.33 -26.20 -11.73
N PHE A 207 -12.26 -24.91 -11.40
CA PHE A 207 -11.56 -23.93 -12.24
C PHE A 207 -10.06 -24.17 -12.30
N MET A 208 -9.46 -24.63 -11.20
CA MET A 208 -8.05 -25.01 -11.17
C MET A 208 -7.78 -26.26 -12.00
N SER A 209 -8.60 -27.32 -11.87
CA SER A 209 -8.41 -28.57 -12.60
C SER A 209 -8.61 -28.40 -14.12
N THR A 210 -9.52 -27.52 -14.52
CA THR A 210 -9.79 -27.17 -15.91
C THR A 210 -8.87 -26.06 -16.47
N ARG A 211 -7.94 -25.53 -15.65
CA ARG A 211 -7.04 -24.42 -15.98
C ARG A 211 -7.77 -23.13 -16.41
N VAL A 212 -9.01 -22.94 -15.97
CA VAL A 212 -9.71 -21.66 -16.07
C VAL A 212 -9.06 -20.64 -15.13
N ILE A 213 -8.61 -21.10 -13.95
CA ILE A 213 -7.73 -20.34 -13.07
C ILE A 213 -6.39 -21.08 -13.03
N GLU A 214 -5.32 -20.37 -13.32
CA GLU A 214 -3.96 -20.90 -13.29
C GLU A 214 -3.12 -20.05 -12.33
N ILE A 215 -2.44 -20.70 -11.38
CA ILE A 215 -1.44 -20.05 -10.52
C ILE A 215 -0.10 -20.70 -10.83
N ALA A 216 0.87 -19.89 -11.29
CA ALA A 216 2.17 -20.41 -11.72
C ALA A 216 3.28 -19.36 -11.55
N PRO A 217 4.55 -19.79 -11.36
CA PRO A 217 5.70 -18.87 -11.34
C PRO A 217 5.86 -18.09 -12.64
N LEU A 218 6.47 -16.90 -12.55
CA LEU A 218 6.69 -16.02 -13.70
C LEU A 218 7.43 -16.70 -14.86
N ALA A 219 8.33 -17.64 -14.55
CA ALA A 219 9.08 -18.40 -15.55
C ALA A 219 8.18 -19.18 -16.54
N PHE A 220 6.99 -19.59 -16.10
CA PHE A 220 6.02 -20.33 -16.91
C PHE A 220 5.31 -19.46 -17.94
N MET A 221 5.49 -18.14 -17.89
CA MET A 221 4.93 -17.21 -18.89
C MET A 221 5.77 -17.15 -20.17
N ARG A 222 7.01 -17.65 -20.13
CA ARG A 222 7.93 -17.63 -21.27
C ARG A 222 7.34 -18.41 -22.46
N GLY A 223 7.39 -17.81 -23.64
CA GLY A 223 6.92 -18.45 -24.88
C GLY A 223 5.39 -18.56 -25.00
N ARG A 224 4.62 -17.99 -24.08
CA ARG A 224 3.15 -17.95 -24.15
C ARG A 224 2.66 -16.67 -24.81
N THR A 225 1.43 -16.73 -25.32
CA THR A 225 0.61 -15.56 -25.60
C THR A 225 -0.58 -15.61 -24.65
N LEU A 226 -0.69 -14.59 -23.79
CA LEU A 226 -1.66 -14.49 -22.73
C LEU A 226 -2.83 -13.64 -23.22
N ASP A 227 -3.71 -14.25 -24.02
CA ASP A 227 -4.87 -13.59 -24.59
C ASP A 227 -6.19 -14.06 -23.96
N ASN A 228 -7.26 -13.25 -24.07
CA ASN A 228 -8.58 -13.52 -23.51
C ASN A 228 -8.55 -13.86 -22.00
N ALA A 229 -7.69 -13.16 -21.26
CA ALA A 229 -7.32 -13.50 -19.90
C ALA A 229 -7.25 -12.27 -19.01
N PHE A 230 -7.50 -12.47 -17.72
CA PHE A 230 -7.11 -11.52 -16.69
C PHE A 230 -5.82 -12.02 -16.03
N ILE A 231 -4.73 -11.28 -16.17
CA ILE A 231 -3.42 -11.67 -15.68
C ILE A 231 -3.03 -10.78 -14.50
N ILE A 232 -2.57 -11.40 -13.41
CA ILE A 232 -2.01 -10.69 -12.26
C ILE A 232 -0.56 -11.11 -12.09
N LEU A 233 0.36 -10.14 -12.17
CA LEU A 233 1.75 -10.32 -11.73
C LEU A 233 1.89 -9.72 -10.34
N ASP A 234 1.98 -10.59 -9.32
CA ASP A 234 2.13 -10.21 -7.92
C ASP A 234 3.62 -10.08 -7.52
N GLU A 235 3.91 -9.19 -6.57
CA GLU A 235 5.27 -8.83 -6.13
C GLU A 235 6.24 -8.46 -7.25
N ALA A 236 5.79 -7.65 -8.20
CA ALA A 236 6.59 -7.26 -9.36
C ALA A 236 7.87 -6.50 -9.02
N GLN A 237 8.00 -5.97 -7.80
CA GLN A 237 9.26 -5.36 -7.34
C GLN A 237 10.42 -6.38 -7.33
N ASN A 238 10.09 -7.67 -7.24
CA ASN A 238 11.05 -8.76 -7.27
C ASN A 238 11.31 -9.31 -8.68
N CYS A 239 10.91 -8.58 -9.71
CA CYS A 239 11.27 -8.86 -11.10
C CYS A 239 12.45 -7.98 -11.54
N SER A 240 13.39 -8.56 -12.26
CA SER A 240 14.36 -7.79 -13.07
C SER A 240 13.67 -7.09 -14.24
N THR A 241 14.33 -6.07 -14.83
CA THR A 241 13.84 -5.42 -16.06
C THR A 241 13.61 -6.43 -17.19
N MET A 242 14.49 -7.44 -17.32
CA MET A 242 14.36 -8.47 -18.35
C MET A 242 13.12 -9.34 -18.15
N GLN A 243 12.82 -9.73 -16.90
CA GLN A 243 11.64 -10.52 -16.57
C GLN A 243 10.35 -9.74 -16.81
N LEU A 244 10.29 -8.46 -16.41
CA LEU A 244 9.12 -7.61 -16.66
C LEU A 244 8.91 -7.38 -18.16
N LYS A 245 9.96 -7.08 -18.92
CA LYS A 245 9.88 -6.95 -20.39
C LYS A 245 9.43 -8.27 -21.03
N MET A 246 9.97 -9.40 -20.59
CA MET A 246 9.56 -10.72 -21.07
C MET A 246 8.07 -10.93 -20.84
N PHE A 247 7.58 -10.65 -19.63
CA PHE A 247 6.17 -10.80 -19.25
C PHE A 247 5.22 -9.89 -20.03
N LEU A 248 5.49 -8.57 -20.05
CA LEU A 248 4.65 -7.58 -20.72
C LEU A 248 4.48 -7.90 -22.22
N THR A 249 5.54 -8.38 -22.88
CA THR A 249 5.48 -8.78 -24.29
C THR A 249 4.78 -10.12 -24.54
N ARG A 250 4.19 -10.76 -23.51
CA ARG A 250 3.31 -11.94 -23.69
C ARG A 250 1.84 -11.56 -23.73
N LEU A 251 1.45 -10.35 -23.35
CA LEU A 251 0.06 -9.92 -23.29
C LEU A 251 -0.55 -9.92 -24.70
N GLY A 252 -1.69 -10.58 -24.85
CA GLY A 252 -2.46 -10.59 -26.08
C GLY A 252 -3.39 -9.38 -26.21
N PRO A 253 -4.03 -9.19 -27.38
CA PRO A 253 -4.86 -8.01 -27.66
C PRO A 253 -6.10 -7.86 -26.76
N SER A 254 -6.61 -8.95 -26.18
CA SER A 254 -7.77 -8.94 -25.28
C SER A 254 -7.38 -9.30 -23.84
N ALA A 255 -6.12 -9.06 -23.49
CA ALA A 255 -5.60 -9.31 -22.16
C ALA A 255 -5.86 -8.11 -21.25
N GLN A 256 -6.37 -8.38 -20.06
CA GLN A 256 -6.42 -7.40 -18.98
C GLN A 256 -5.33 -7.77 -17.97
N CYS A 257 -4.53 -6.80 -17.52
CA CYS A 257 -3.39 -7.06 -16.66
C CYS A 257 -3.33 -6.09 -15.48
N ILE A 258 -3.13 -6.64 -14.27
CA ILE A 258 -2.74 -5.85 -13.10
C ILE A 258 -1.39 -6.33 -12.61
N ILE A 259 -0.45 -5.41 -12.49
CA ILE A 259 0.90 -5.65 -11.96
C ILE A 259 0.97 -5.02 -10.58
N THR A 260 1.07 -5.82 -9.53
CA THR A 260 1.14 -5.30 -8.16
C THR A 260 2.59 -5.27 -7.68
N GLY A 261 2.94 -4.34 -6.80
CA GLY A 261 4.25 -4.36 -6.16
C GLY A 261 4.41 -3.34 -5.05
N ASP A 262 5.53 -3.45 -4.35
CA ASP A 262 5.94 -2.54 -3.29
C ASP A 262 7.39 -2.10 -3.52
N LEU A 263 7.59 -0.87 -3.98
CA LEU A 263 8.93 -0.36 -4.26
C LEU A 263 9.82 -0.19 -3.01
N SER A 264 9.23 -0.27 -1.81
CA SER A 264 9.97 -0.24 -0.55
C SER A 264 10.43 -1.62 -0.07
N GLN A 265 9.91 -2.71 -0.65
CA GLN A 265 10.16 -4.10 -0.21
C GLN A 265 10.76 -4.94 -1.34
N VAL A 266 11.99 -4.58 -1.74
CA VAL A 266 12.73 -5.31 -2.79
C VAL A 266 13.53 -6.44 -2.15
N ASP A 267 13.14 -7.68 -2.42
CA ASP A 267 13.78 -8.90 -1.92
C ASP A 267 14.87 -9.44 -2.88
N LEU A 268 15.27 -8.62 -3.86
CA LEU A 268 16.32 -8.97 -4.82
C LEU A 268 17.71 -8.90 -4.17
N PRO A 269 18.66 -9.74 -4.62
CA PRO A 269 20.06 -9.60 -4.22
C PRO A 269 20.59 -8.18 -4.46
N PHE A 270 21.49 -7.70 -3.61
CA PHE A 270 21.98 -6.31 -3.60
C PHE A 270 22.47 -5.77 -4.96
N HIS A 271 23.01 -6.64 -5.81
CA HIS A 271 23.52 -6.29 -7.14
C HIS A 271 22.44 -6.22 -8.23
N GLN A 272 21.21 -6.67 -7.94
CA GLN A 272 20.11 -6.75 -8.89
C GLN A 272 19.09 -5.65 -8.61
N LYS A 273 18.91 -4.74 -9.57
CA LYS A 273 17.90 -3.68 -9.47
C LYS A 273 16.51 -4.20 -9.86
N SER A 274 15.51 -3.77 -9.11
CA SER A 274 14.10 -3.98 -9.47
C SER A 274 13.79 -3.36 -10.83
N GLY A 275 13.12 -4.12 -11.68
CA GLY A 275 12.61 -3.66 -12.96
C GLY A 275 11.32 -2.85 -12.85
N LEU A 276 10.61 -2.90 -11.72
CA LEU A 276 9.28 -2.32 -11.58
C LEU A 276 9.29 -0.80 -11.74
N ARG A 277 10.15 -0.09 -11.01
CA ARG A 277 10.27 1.38 -11.10
C ARG A 277 10.56 1.81 -12.53
N ARG A 278 11.55 1.18 -13.16
CA ARG A 278 11.91 1.47 -14.56
C ARG A 278 10.76 1.18 -15.53
N ALA A 279 9.98 0.12 -15.31
CA ALA A 279 8.84 -0.19 -16.16
C ALA A 279 7.76 0.89 -16.07
N ILE A 280 7.46 1.36 -14.87
CA ILE A 280 6.49 2.45 -14.65
C ILE A 280 6.98 3.72 -15.37
N ASP A 281 8.21 4.16 -15.09
CA ASP A 281 8.79 5.38 -15.67
C ASP A 281 8.78 5.35 -17.22
N LEU A 282 8.94 4.16 -17.82
CA LEU A 282 8.97 3.97 -19.27
C LEU A 282 7.60 3.80 -19.92
N LEU A 283 6.56 3.40 -19.17
CA LEU A 283 5.30 2.93 -19.76
C LEU A 283 4.08 3.76 -19.38
N GLU A 284 4.14 4.55 -18.31
CA GLU A 284 3.01 5.33 -17.78
C GLU A 284 2.45 6.36 -18.78
N HIS A 285 3.21 6.75 -19.80
CA HIS A 285 2.75 7.69 -20.84
C HIS A 285 2.07 7.00 -22.04
N LEU A 286 2.00 5.66 -22.05
CA LEU A 286 1.35 4.91 -23.12
C LEU A 286 -0.15 4.80 -22.86
N GLU A 287 -0.95 4.98 -23.92
CA GLU A 287 -2.40 4.80 -23.85
C GLU A 287 -2.76 3.36 -23.44
N GLY A 288 -3.74 3.22 -22.54
CA GLY A 288 -4.16 1.92 -21.98
C GLY A 288 -3.25 1.39 -20.86
N ILE A 289 -2.32 2.21 -20.35
CA ILE A 289 -1.48 1.89 -19.20
C ILE A 289 -1.62 2.98 -18.13
N GLU A 290 -1.91 2.58 -16.89
CA GLU A 290 -2.00 3.52 -15.76
C GLU A 290 -1.26 3.00 -14.52
N ALA A 291 -0.62 3.91 -13.77
CA ALA A 291 -0.03 3.60 -12.46
C ALA A 291 -0.88 4.18 -11.32
N VAL A 292 -1.39 3.31 -10.47
CA VAL A 292 -2.14 3.65 -9.25
C VAL A 292 -1.28 3.41 -8.03
N TYR A 293 -1.03 4.49 -7.28
CA TYR A 293 -0.26 4.46 -6.05
C TYR A 293 -1.19 4.34 -4.83
N LEU A 294 -0.96 3.31 -4.03
CA LEU A 294 -1.55 3.09 -2.72
C LEU A 294 -0.54 3.47 -1.63
N ASP A 295 -1.02 3.97 -0.51
CA ASP A 295 -0.21 4.52 0.59
C ASP A 295 -0.52 3.84 1.93
N ALA A 296 0.17 4.28 3.00
CA ALA A 296 0.00 3.70 4.33
C ALA A 296 -1.41 3.90 4.91
N ASP A 297 -2.15 4.91 4.45
CA ASP A 297 -3.51 5.16 4.89
C ASP A 297 -4.51 4.15 4.30
N ASP A 298 -4.16 3.53 3.16
CA ASP A 298 -4.90 2.43 2.56
C ASP A 298 -4.78 1.10 3.36
N VAL A 299 -3.87 1.02 4.33
CA VAL A 299 -3.64 -0.21 5.08
C VAL A 299 -4.86 -0.53 5.95
N VAL A 300 -5.59 -1.58 5.59
CA VAL A 300 -6.73 -2.08 6.37
C VAL A 300 -6.28 -3.25 7.23
N ARG A 301 -5.50 -2.93 8.26
CA ARG A 301 -5.07 -3.88 9.30
C ARG A 301 -5.68 -3.52 10.64
N HIS A 302 -5.75 -4.51 11.53
CA HIS A 302 -6.19 -4.33 12.91
C HIS A 302 -5.40 -3.21 13.61
N ARG A 303 -6.05 -2.42 14.49
CA ARG A 303 -5.44 -1.25 15.17
C ARG A 303 -4.07 -1.60 15.78
N LEU A 304 -3.98 -2.71 16.51
CA LEU A 304 -2.75 -3.18 17.12
C LEU A 304 -1.63 -3.47 16.11
N VAL A 305 -1.97 -4.03 14.94
CA VAL A 305 -0.97 -4.30 13.89
C VAL A 305 -0.40 -3.00 13.34
N LYS A 306 -1.23 -1.96 13.18
CA LYS A 306 -0.74 -0.62 12.79
C LYS A 306 0.18 -0.02 13.85
N GLU A 307 -0.16 -0.17 15.14
CA GLU A 307 0.67 0.31 16.24
C GLU A 307 2.02 -0.42 16.31
N ILE A 308 2.03 -1.73 16.06
CA ILE A 308 3.26 -2.53 15.95
C ILE A 308 4.11 -2.02 14.78
N ILE A 309 3.56 -1.88 13.57
CA ILE A 309 4.29 -1.38 12.40
C ILE A 309 4.91 -0.02 12.68
N ARG A 310 4.14 0.94 13.21
CA ARG A 310 4.62 2.28 13.59
C ARG A 310 5.69 2.26 14.68
N ALA A 311 5.72 1.24 15.54
CA ALA A 311 6.76 1.11 16.56
C ALA A 311 8.10 0.66 15.94
N TYR A 312 8.05 -0.27 14.99
CA TYR A 312 9.23 -0.70 14.23
C TYR A 312 9.74 0.40 13.28
N GLU A 313 8.87 1.07 12.52
CA GLU A 313 9.25 2.18 11.63
C GLU A 313 9.99 3.29 12.40
N ARG A 314 9.48 3.70 13.57
CA ARG A 314 10.15 4.69 14.43
C ARG A 314 11.52 4.23 14.94
N SER A 315 11.68 2.93 15.18
CA SER A 315 12.97 2.35 15.58
C SER A 315 13.95 2.35 14.41
N ASP A 316 13.50 1.96 13.23
CA ASP A 316 14.32 1.88 12.02
C ASP A 316 14.75 3.27 11.54
N GLU A 317 13.86 4.27 11.57
CA GLU A 317 14.19 5.68 11.31
C GLU A 317 15.21 6.21 12.32
N ALA A 318 15.05 5.89 13.62
CA ALA A 318 16.00 6.29 14.65
C ALA A 318 17.38 5.62 14.46
N MET A 319 17.42 4.36 14.06
CA MET A 319 18.65 3.64 13.71
C MET A 319 19.32 4.25 12.47
N HIS A 320 18.52 4.57 11.44
CA HIS A 320 19.02 5.17 10.20
C HIS A 320 19.61 6.55 10.46
N ASN A 321 18.89 7.43 11.17
CA ASN A 321 19.40 8.76 11.53
C ASN A 321 20.67 8.71 12.39
N ARG A 322 20.81 7.72 13.28
CA ARG A 322 22.06 7.51 14.05
C ARG A 322 23.24 7.10 13.17
N ARG A 323 23.00 6.27 12.14
CA ARG A 323 24.04 5.87 11.18
C ARG A 323 24.44 7.02 10.26
N SER A 324 23.46 7.75 9.73
CA SER A 324 23.70 8.94 8.88
C SER A 324 24.43 10.07 9.62
N GLY A 325 24.17 10.22 10.93
CA GLY A 325 24.90 11.17 11.78
C GLY A 325 26.37 10.79 12.01
N GLN A 326 26.66 9.49 12.21
CA GLN A 326 28.03 9.01 12.39
C GLN A 326 28.88 9.06 11.11
N ASP A 327 28.26 8.92 9.92
CA ASP A 327 28.96 9.03 8.64
C ASP A 327 29.28 10.49 8.26
N ASN A 328 28.47 11.46 8.74
CA ASN A 328 28.77 12.90 8.61
C ASN A 328 29.87 13.36 9.59
N GLU A 329 29.92 12.82 10.82
CA GLU A 329 30.99 13.15 11.77
C GLU A 329 32.37 12.57 11.35
N LYS A 330 32.39 11.53 10.51
CA LYS A 330 33.64 10.97 9.97
C LYS A 330 34.17 11.68 8.73
N SER A 331 33.35 12.48 8.04
CA SER A 331 33.78 13.25 6.86
C SER A 331 34.26 14.66 7.22
N GLU A 332 33.94 15.17 8.42
CA GLU A 332 34.53 16.37 9.01
C GLU A 332 35.66 16.02 10.00
N GLY A 333 36.77 15.46 9.48
CA GLY A 333 38.03 15.38 10.24
C GLY A 333 38.67 16.76 10.39
N PRO A 334 39.41 17.05 11.48
CA PRO A 334 39.84 18.39 11.81
C PRO A 334 40.81 18.93 10.75
N ALA A 335 40.57 20.18 10.32
CA ALA A 335 41.51 20.94 9.51
C ALA A 335 42.88 20.95 10.22
N ALA A 336 43.89 20.36 9.59
CA ALA A 336 45.25 20.36 10.09
C ALA A 336 45.79 21.80 10.11
N GLU A 337 45.91 22.38 11.30
CA GLU A 337 46.71 23.59 11.51
C GLU A 337 48.20 23.28 11.35
N ASN A 338 48.88 24.22 10.71
CA ASN A 338 50.30 24.19 10.35
C ASN A 338 51.24 24.00 11.56
N GLY A 339 52.31 23.24 11.32
CA GLY A 339 53.66 23.63 11.75
C GLY A 339 54.38 22.70 12.73
N SER A 340 55.17 21.76 12.21
CA SER A 340 56.50 21.49 12.75
C SER A 340 57.31 20.63 11.77
N SER A 341 58.46 21.19 11.37
CA SER A 341 59.54 20.56 10.61
C SER A 341 59.95 19.20 11.17
N PHE A 342 59.95 18.17 10.32
CA PHE A 342 60.76 16.97 10.51
C PHE A 342 61.43 16.59 9.18
N GLU A 343 62.76 16.55 9.24
CA GLU A 343 63.66 16.16 8.16
C GLU A 343 63.39 14.72 7.70
N THR A 344 63.39 14.50 6.39
CA THR A 344 63.35 13.18 5.77
C THR A 344 64.71 12.47 5.92
N PRO A 345 64.78 11.26 6.46
CA PRO A 345 65.97 10.42 6.30
C PRO A 345 66.01 9.79 4.90
N PRO A 346 67.19 9.48 4.35
CA PRO A 346 67.32 9.00 2.98
C PRO A 346 66.86 7.54 2.85
N LEU A 347 66.32 7.20 1.66
CA LEU A 347 65.92 5.85 1.28
C LEU A 347 67.13 4.89 1.23
N PRO A 348 66.96 3.61 1.63
CA PRO A 348 68.03 2.63 1.51
C PRO A 348 68.21 2.19 0.04
N PHE A 349 69.49 2.08 -0.33
CA PHE A 349 70.01 1.59 -1.59
C PHE A 349 69.66 0.10 -1.78
N PHE A 350 68.99 -0.27 -2.87
CA PHE A 350 68.87 -1.67 -3.29
C PHE A 350 70.02 -2.02 -4.24
N PRO A 351 70.83 -3.06 -3.98
CA PRO A 351 71.80 -3.54 -4.95
C PRO A 351 71.09 -4.34 -6.05
N GLN A 352 71.44 -4.04 -7.30
CA GLN A 352 71.10 -4.86 -8.46
C GLN A 352 71.79 -6.22 -8.32
N VAL A 353 71.02 -7.31 -8.46
CA VAL A 353 71.59 -8.65 -8.67
C VAL A 353 71.35 -9.01 -10.12
N GLU A 354 72.47 -9.32 -10.76
CA GLU A 354 72.66 -9.61 -12.18
C GLU A 354 71.97 -10.92 -12.59
N ASP A 355 71.59 -10.94 -13.86
CA ASP A 355 71.18 -12.11 -14.62
C ASP A 355 72.29 -13.18 -14.62
N GLU A 356 71.93 -14.44 -14.33
CA GLU A 356 72.69 -15.59 -14.85
C GLU A 356 71.72 -16.60 -15.47
N GLU A 357 72.01 -16.87 -16.74
CA GLU A 357 71.45 -17.89 -17.62
C GLU A 357 71.85 -19.31 -17.14
N GLU A 358 70.89 -20.24 -17.10
CA GLU A 358 70.87 -21.52 -17.86
C GLU A 358 69.62 -22.35 -17.53
#